data_AF-A0A2J8LDH6-F1
#
_entry.id   AF-A0A2J8LDH6-F1
#
_cell.length_a   1.000
_cell.length_b   1.000
_cell.length_c   1.000
_cell.angle_alpha   90.00
_cell.angle_beta   90.00
_cell.angle_gamma   90.00
#
_symmetry.space_group_name_H-M   'P 1'
#
loop_
_entity.id
_entity.type
_entity.pdbx_description
1 polymer ?
#
loop_
_entity_poly.entity_id
_entity_poly.type
_entity_poly.pdbx_seq_one_letter_code
_entity_poly.pdbx_strand_id
1 'polypeptide(L)'
;MVRAATVGYGILREGGSAVDAVEGAVVALEDDPEFNAGYGSVLNTNGEVEMDASIMDGKDLSAGAVSAVRCIANPIKLARLVMEKTPHCFLTDQGAAQFAAAMGVPEIPGEKLVTERNKKRLEKEKHEKGAQKT
;
A
#
# COMPACT_ATOMS: atom_id res chain seq x y z
N MET A 1 -9.25 -7.25 -10.67
CA MET A 1 -9.79 -6.01 -11.29
C MET A 1 -11.31 -5.85 -11.15
N VAL A 2 -12.16 -6.80 -11.58
CA VAL A 2 -13.64 -6.66 -11.44
C VAL A 2 -14.05 -6.41 -9.98
N ARG A 3 -13.46 -7.16 -9.02
CA ARG A 3 -13.69 -6.96 -7.58
C ARG A 3 -13.49 -5.51 -7.13
N ALA A 4 -12.35 -4.91 -7.46
CA ALA A 4 -12.04 -3.53 -7.07
C ALA A 4 -13.05 -2.53 -7.66
N ALA A 5 -13.40 -2.67 -8.94
CA ALA A 5 -14.41 -1.84 -9.58
C ALA A 5 -15.79 -2.01 -8.94
N THR A 6 -16.19 -3.24 -8.60
CA THR A 6 -17.46 -3.52 -7.92
C THR A 6 -17.51 -2.92 -6.52
N VAL A 7 -16.41 -3.00 -5.74
CA VAL A 7 -16.33 -2.40 -4.41
C VAL A 7 -16.51 -0.88 -4.49
N GLY A 8 -15.73 -0.20 -5.33
CA GLY A 8 -15.84 1.25 -5.48
C GLY A 8 -17.23 1.67 -5.99
N TYR A 9 -17.78 0.96 -6.97
CA TYR A 9 -19.12 1.23 -7.49
C TYR A 9 -20.22 1.02 -6.45
N GLY A 10 -20.10 0.01 -5.59
CA GLY A 10 -21.02 -0.24 -4.48
C GLY A 10 -21.07 0.94 -3.51
N ILE A 11 -19.91 1.44 -3.10
CA ILE A 11 -19.79 2.61 -2.21
C ILE A 11 -20.47 3.84 -2.83
N LEU A 12 -20.24 4.11 -4.12
CA LEU A 12 -20.89 5.22 -4.83
C LEU A 12 -22.41 5.04 -4.91
N ARG A 13 -22.88 3.80 -5.18
CA ARG A 13 -24.32 3.47 -5.24
C ARG A 13 -25.03 3.69 -3.92
N GLU A 14 -24.34 3.51 -2.80
CA GLU A 14 -24.85 3.72 -1.45
C GLU A 14 -24.74 5.18 -0.97
N GLY A 15 -24.21 6.08 -1.81
CA GLY A 15 -24.08 7.51 -1.51
C GLY A 15 -22.78 7.89 -0.80
N GLY A 16 -21.78 7.00 -0.76
CA GLY A 16 -20.44 7.30 -0.28
C GLY A 16 -19.71 8.30 -1.17
N SER A 17 -18.64 8.90 -0.65
CA SER A 17 -17.84 9.88 -1.40
C SER A 17 -16.93 9.23 -2.44
N ALA A 18 -16.42 10.05 -3.38
CA ALA A 18 -15.41 9.59 -4.33
C ALA A 18 -14.14 9.08 -3.62
N VAL A 19 -13.74 9.71 -2.51
CA VAL A 19 -12.58 9.30 -1.69
C VAL A 19 -12.81 7.93 -1.05
N ASP A 20 -14.01 7.68 -0.50
CA ASP A 20 -14.37 6.37 0.07
C ASP A 20 -14.33 5.28 -1.00
N ALA A 21 -14.84 5.58 -2.20
CA ALA A 21 -14.89 4.64 -3.31
C ALA A 21 -13.50 4.23 -3.81
N VAL A 22 -12.58 5.19 -3.94
CA VAL A 22 -11.20 4.89 -4.37
C VAL A 22 -10.40 4.19 -3.28
N GLU A 23 -10.56 4.56 -2.00
CA GLU A 23 -9.93 3.82 -0.89
C GLU A 23 -10.40 2.36 -0.90
N GLY A 24 -11.71 2.11 -0.95
CA GLY A 24 -12.25 0.75 -0.97
C GLY A 24 -11.78 -0.07 -2.19
N ALA A 25 -11.72 0.55 -3.37
CA ALA A 25 -11.21 -0.10 -4.57
C ALA A 25 -9.71 -0.46 -4.44
N VAL A 26 -8.89 0.44 -3.89
CA VAL A 26 -7.45 0.20 -3.70
C VAL A 26 -7.19 -0.84 -2.62
N VAL A 27 -7.94 -0.83 -1.52
CA VAL A 27 -7.88 -1.90 -0.49
C VAL A 27 -8.12 -3.26 -1.12
N ALA A 28 -9.11 -3.37 -2.02
CA ALA A 28 -9.38 -4.62 -2.73
C ALA A 28 -8.24 -5.05 -3.68
N LEU A 29 -7.39 -4.12 -4.14
CA LEU A 29 -6.19 -4.42 -4.93
C LEU A 29 -5.01 -4.79 -4.02
N GLU A 30 -4.82 -4.10 -2.90
CA GLU A 30 -3.79 -4.39 -1.89
C GLU A 30 -4.01 -5.75 -1.21
N ASP A 31 -5.26 -6.20 -1.09
CA ASP A 31 -5.59 -7.51 -0.53
C ASP A 31 -5.42 -8.65 -1.55
N ASP A 32 -5.18 -8.36 -2.83
CA ASP A 32 -5.11 -9.33 -3.92
C ASP A 32 -3.64 -9.63 -4.30
N PRO A 33 -3.14 -10.86 -4.03
CA PRO A 33 -1.73 -11.23 -4.22
C PRO A 33 -1.22 -11.11 -5.65
N GLU A 34 -2.13 -11.01 -6.63
CA GLU A 34 -1.77 -10.91 -8.02
C GLU A 34 -1.19 -9.53 -8.36
N PHE A 35 -1.53 -8.49 -7.58
CA PHE A 35 -1.06 -7.12 -7.80
C PHE A 35 0.19 -6.78 -6.99
N ASN A 36 0.95 -5.80 -7.49
CA ASN A 36 2.12 -5.25 -6.81
C ASN A 36 1.71 -4.11 -5.85
N ALA A 37 0.95 -4.45 -4.81
CA ALA A 37 0.55 -3.55 -3.74
C ALA A 37 0.10 -4.41 -2.55
N GLY A 38 0.25 -3.91 -1.31
CA GLY A 38 -0.16 -4.66 -0.11
C GLY A 38 0.39 -6.09 -0.10
N TYR A 39 -0.50 -7.05 0.09
CA TYR A 39 -0.22 -8.47 -0.12
C TYR A 39 -0.01 -8.74 -1.60
N GLY A 40 1.21 -9.15 -1.99
CA GLY A 40 1.58 -9.25 -3.41
C GLY A 40 2.63 -8.23 -3.86
N SER A 41 3.05 -7.35 -2.96
CA SER A 41 4.15 -6.40 -3.22
C SER A 41 5.46 -7.08 -3.61
N VAL A 42 6.20 -6.41 -4.49
CA VAL A 42 7.57 -6.77 -4.83
C VAL A 42 8.48 -6.66 -3.62
N LEU A 43 9.58 -7.42 -3.67
CA LEU A 43 10.59 -7.40 -2.62
C LEU A 43 11.72 -6.45 -2.99
N ASN A 44 12.21 -5.70 -2.01
CA ASN A 44 13.45 -4.95 -2.13
C ASN A 44 14.66 -5.91 -2.21
N THR A 45 15.87 -5.35 -2.31
CA THR A 45 17.12 -6.15 -2.44
C THR A 45 17.38 -7.05 -1.22
N ASN A 46 16.88 -6.67 -0.05
CA ASN A 46 16.96 -7.42 1.19
C ASN A 46 15.88 -8.51 1.31
N GLY A 47 14.94 -8.58 0.37
CA GLY A 47 13.83 -9.55 0.45
C GLY A 47 12.64 -9.08 1.27
N GLU A 48 12.57 -7.78 1.60
CA GLU A 48 11.53 -7.18 2.42
C GLU A 48 10.49 -6.45 1.55
N VAL A 49 9.27 -6.32 2.06
CA VAL A 49 8.23 -5.48 1.45
C VAL A 49 8.32 -4.07 2.02
N GLU A 50 8.48 -3.09 1.12
CA GLU A 50 8.38 -1.66 1.39
C GLU A 50 7.39 -1.06 0.41
N MET A 51 6.43 -0.29 0.92
CA MET A 51 5.29 0.18 0.12
C MET A 51 5.12 1.68 0.20
N ASP A 52 4.54 2.21 -0.88
CA ASP A 52 4.16 3.61 -1.02
C ASP A 52 2.68 3.68 -1.39
N ALA A 53 1.96 4.69 -0.90
CA ALA A 53 0.58 4.97 -1.29
C ALA A 53 0.24 6.44 -1.11
N SER A 54 -0.72 6.94 -1.90
CA SER A 54 -1.22 8.31 -1.80
C SER A 54 -2.71 8.38 -2.14
N ILE A 55 -3.41 9.32 -1.50
CA ILE A 55 -4.83 9.63 -1.76
C ILE A 55 -5.04 11.15 -1.74
N MET A 56 -6.01 11.63 -2.50
CA MET A 56 -6.34 13.05 -2.62
C MET A 56 -7.85 13.24 -2.76
N ASP A 57 -8.41 14.23 -2.06
CA ASP A 57 -9.76 14.72 -2.31
C ASP A 57 -9.73 15.91 -3.28
N GLY A 58 -10.41 15.78 -4.42
CA GLY A 58 -10.50 16.85 -5.41
C GLY A 58 -11.40 18.02 -4.98
N LYS A 59 -12.23 17.85 -3.95
CA LYS A 59 -13.16 18.90 -3.49
C LYS A 59 -12.45 20.05 -2.78
N ASP A 60 -11.47 19.74 -1.95
CA ASP A 60 -10.73 20.71 -1.14
C ASP A 60 -9.20 20.65 -1.34
N LEU A 61 -8.75 19.77 -2.24
CA LEU A 61 -7.33 19.53 -2.57
C LEU A 61 -6.52 18.97 -1.39
N SER A 62 -7.18 18.46 -0.34
CA SER A 62 -6.50 17.72 0.72
C SER A 62 -5.86 16.46 0.16
N ALA A 63 -4.67 16.12 0.65
CA ALA A 63 -3.91 14.97 0.19
C ALA A 63 -3.11 14.35 1.33
N GLY A 64 -2.89 13.04 1.23
CA GLY A 64 -2.05 12.29 2.16
C GLY A 64 -1.30 11.19 1.44
N ALA A 65 -0.07 10.95 1.87
CA ALA A 65 0.82 9.97 1.28
C ALA A 65 1.73 9.34 2.34
N VAL A 66 2.14 8.12 2.05
CA VAL A 66 3.16 7.38 2.80
C VAL A 66 4.16 6.74 1.87
N SER A 67 5.42 6.62 2.31
CA SER A 67 6.45 5.90 1.56
C SER A 67 7.37 5.09 2.45
N ALA A 68 7.97 4.06 1.86
CA ALA A 68 8.83 3.09 2.53
C ALA A 68 8.19 2.47 3.78
N VAL A 69 6.86 2.35 3.81
CA VAL A 69 6.17 1.74 4.95
C VAL A 69 6.28 0.23 4.89
N ARG A 70 6.49 -0.38 6.05
CA ARG A 70 6.63 -1.83 6.24
C ARG A 70 5.56 -2.30 7.22
N CYS A 71 5.25 -3.59 7.20
CA CYS A 71 4.38 -4.22 8.20
C CYS A 71 2.95 -3.65 8.29
N ILE A 72 2.42 -3.05 7.22
CA ILE A 72 1.06 -2.49 7.15
C ILE A 72 0.28 -3.20 6.05
N ALA A 73 -0.90 -3.75 6.37
CA ALA A 73 -1.70 -4.49 5.39
C ALA A 73 -2.16 -3.62 4.21
N ASN A 74 -2.66 -2.41 4.51
CA ASN A 74 -3.25 -1.50 3.53
C ASN A 74 -2.64 -0.09 3.61
N PRO A 75 -1.52 0.17 2.92
CA PRO A 75 -0.89 1.48 2.86
C PRO A 75 -1.83 2.63 2.48
N ILE A 76 -2.84 2.40 1.62
CA ILE A 76 -3.79 3.44 1.22
C ILE A 76 -4.60 3.99 2.40
N LYS A 77 -4.94 3.14 3.38
CA LYS A 77 -5.65 3.57 4.59
C LYS A 77 -4.77 4.48 5.45
N LEU A 78 -3.48 4.17 5.54
CA LEU A 78 -2.54 5.04 6.24
C LEU A 78 -2.37 6.38 5.53
N ALA A 79 -2.28 6.38 4.19
CA ALA A 79 -2.25 7.62 3.41
C ALA A 79 -3.49 8.48 3.66
N ARG A 80 -4.69 7.88 3.78
CA ARG A 80 -5.92 8.59 4.16
C ARG A 80 -5.85 9.17 5.57
N LEU A 81 -5.29 8.43 6.53
CA LEU A 81 -5.06 8.96 7.88
C LEU A 81 -4.10 10.17 7.87
N VAL A 82 -3.06 10.17 7.04
CA VAL A 82 -2.17 11.34 6.88
C VAL A 82 -2.96 12.56 6.42
N MET A 83 -3.82 12.39 5.40
CA MET A 83 -4.69 13.44 4.86
C MET A 83 -5.66 14.01 5.92
N GLU A 84 -6.28 13.15 6.72
CA GLU A 84 -7.36 13.55 7.63
C GLU A 84 -6.90 13.96 9.03
N LYS A 85 -5.75 13.47 9.50
CA LYS A 85 -5.32 13.58 10.91
C LYS A 85 -4.05 14.41 11.10
N THR A 86 -3.46 14.92 10.04
CA THR A 86 -2.21 15.69 10.13
C THR A 86 -2.28 16.97 9.30
N PRO A 87 -1.49 18.01 9.64
CA PRO A 87 -1.30 19.17 8.76
C PRO A 87 -0.30 18.89 7.62
N HIS A 88 0.25 17.68 7.52
CA HIS A 88 1.25 17.30 6.53
C HIS A 88 0.59 16.45 5.43
N CYS A 89 1.16 16.48 4.22
CA CYS A 89 0.65 15.68 3.10
C CYS A 89 1.44 14.40 2.84
N PHE A 90 2.61 14.21 3.47
CA PHE A 90 3.49 13.08 3.17
C PHE A 90 4.36 12.71 4.38
N LEU A 91 4.28 11.45 4.81
CA LEU A 91 5.17 10.84 5.81
C LEU A 91 5.99 9.71 5.19
N THR A 92 7.19 9.46 5.69
CA THR A 92 8.08 8.41 5.15
C THR A 92 8.71 7.57 6.25
N ASP A 93 8.96 6.30 5.93
CA ASP A 93 9.75 5.34 6.73
C ASP A 93 9.36 5.37 8.23
N GLN A 94 10.32 5.63 9.12
CA GLN A 94 10.10 5.61 10.58
C GLN A 94 9.04 6.61 11.04
N GLY A 95 8.94 7.77 10.39
CA GLY A 95 7.92 8.77 10.72
C GLY A 95 6.51 8.28 10.40
N ALA A 96 6.35 7.59 9.26
CA ALA A 96 5.07 6.98 8.89
C ALA A 96 4.73 5.79 9.81
N ALA A 97 5.72 4.98 10.22
CA ALA A 97 5.51 3.87 11.15
C ALA A 97 5.08 4.34 12.56
N GLN A 98 5.72 5.38 13.09
CA GLN A 98 5.33 5.99 14.37
C GLN A 98 3.91 6.56 14.30
N PHE A 99 3.58 7.21 13.18
CA PHE A 99 2.23 7.73 12.95
C PHE A 99 1.19 6.61 12.87
N ALA A 100 1.50 5.52 12.16
CA ALA A 100 0.62 4.34 12.08
C ALA A 100 0.32 3.77 13.47
N ALA A 101 1.35 3.60 14.31
CA ALA A 101 1.20 3.14 15.68
C ALA A 101 0.35 4.12 16.53
N ALA A 102 0.59 5.42 16.41
CA ALA A 102 -0.18 6.44 17.12
C ALA A 102 -1.67 6.47 16.72
N MET A 103 -1.98 6.13 15.46
CA MET A 103 -3.35 6.04 14.94
C MET A 103 -4.01 4.68 15.19
N GLY A 104 -3.30 3.73 15.82
CA GLY A 104 -3.82 2.38 16.11
C GLY A 104 -3.93 1.47 14.89
N VAL A 105 -3.16 1.74 13.82
CA VAL A 105 -3.09 0.85 12.66
C VAL A 105 -2.40 -0.46 13.07
N PRO A 106 -3.00 -1.64 12.82
CA PRO A 106 -2.40 -2.90 13.19
C PRO A 106 -1.11 -3.16 12.41
N GLU A 107 -0.04 -3.46 13.12
CA GLU A 107 1.19 -4.00 12.53
C GLU A 107 0.99 -5.50 12.23
N ILE A 108 1.41 -5.92 11.04
CA ILE A 108 1.41 -7.33 10.63
C ILE A 108 2.84 -7.78 10.34
N PRO A 109 3.20 -9.05 10.59
CA PRO A 109 4.50 -9.58 10.18
C PRO A 109 4.72 -9.36 8.69
N GLY A 110 5.87 -8.80 8.31
CA GLY A 110 6.19 -8.46 6.92
C GLY A 110 6.12 -9.67 5.98
N GLU A 111 6.40 -10.87 6.50
CA GLU A 111 6.32 -12.13 5.76
C GLU A 111 4.89 -12.43 5.28
N LYS A 112 3.86 -11.92 5.96
CA LYS A 112 2.46 -12.08 5.53
C LYS A 112 2.13 -11.29 4.26
N LEU A 113 2.94 -10.30 3.90
CA LEU A 113 2.80 -9.52 2.67
C LEU A 113 3.54 -10.17 1.49
N VAL A 114 4.42 -11.14 1.78
CA VAL A 114 5.29 -11.79 0.79
C VAL A 114 4.58 -12.97 0.15
N THR A 115 4.61 -13.03 -1.19
CA THR A 115 4.15 -14.19 -1.96
C THR A 115 5.33 -15.04 -2.43
N GLU A 116 5.12 -16.35 -2.58
CA GLU A 116 6.11 -17.26 -3.17
C GLU A 116 6.52 -16.85 -4.60
N ARG A 117 5.57 -16.26 -5.35
CA ARG A 117 5.81 -15.69 -6.67
C ARG A 117 6.88 -14.61 -6.63
N ASN A 118 6.78 -13.67 -5.68
CA ASN A 118 7.74 -12.57 -5.57
C ASN A 118 9.08 -13.00 -4.97
N LYS A 119 9.11 -14.00 -4.08
CA LYS A 119 10.37 -14.61 -3.62
C LYS A 119 11.17 -15.18 -4.79
N LYS A 120 10.53 -16.03 -5.60
CA LYS A 120 11.15 -16.62 -6.80
C LYS A 120 11.58 -15.57 -7.82
N ARG A 121 10.81 -14.48 -7.97
CA ARG A 121 11.20 -13.38 -8.84
C ARG A 121 12.51 -12.73 -8.38
N LEU A 122 12.64 -12.41 -7.08
CA LEU A 122 13.86 -11.83 -6.52
C LEU A 122 15.07 -12.76 -6.67
N GLU A 123 14.88 -14.08 -6.44
CA GLU A 123 15.94 -15.07 -6.64
C GLU A 123 16.45 -15.08 -8.08
N LYS A 124 15.53 -15.09 -9.05
CA LYS A 124 15.87 -15.01 -10.47
C LYS A 124 16.64 -13.74 -10.82
N GLU A 125 16.18 -12.58 -10.33
CA GLU A 125 16.85 -11.30 -10.53
C GLU A 125 18.28 -11.27 -9.93
N LYS A 126 18.47 -11.92 -8.77
CA LYS A 126 19.80 -12.05 -8.13
C LYS A 126 20.73 -12.93 -8.97
N HIS A 127 20.24 -14.02 -9.54
CA HIS A 127 21.02 -14.90 -10.42
C HIS A 127 21.42 -14.20 -11.73
N GLU A 128 20.51 -13.49 -12.39
CA GLU A 128 20.77 -12.79 -13.65
C GLU A 128 21.78 -11.64 -13.46
N LYS A 129 21.65 -10.85 -12.38
CA LYS A 129 22.60 -9.78 -12.05
C LYS A 129 23.98 -10.31 -11.64
N GLY A 130 24.04 -11.52 -11.09
CA GLY A 130 25.30 -12.21 -10.79
C GLY A 130 26.02 -12.65 -12.07
N ALA A 131 25.28 -13.18 -13.05
CA ALA A 131 25.82 -13.65 -14.33
C ALA A 131 26.29 -12.51 -15.27
N GLN A 132 25.71 -11.31 -15.16
CA GLN A 132 26.15 -10.12 -15.92
C GLN A 132 27.39 -9.42 -15.35
N LYS A 133 27.84 -9.80 -14.15
CA LYS A 133 29.03 -9.23 -13.49
C LYS A 133 30.30 -10.10 -13.64
N THR A 134 30.22 -11.19 -14.40
CA THR A 134 31.33 -12.08 -14.79
C THR A 134 31.53 -12.02 -16.29
#